data_AF-A0A8W8L0R8-F1
#
_entry.id   AF-A0A8W8L0R8-F1
#
_cell.length_a   1.000
_cell.length_b   1.000
_cell.length_c   1.000
_cell.angle_alpha   90.00
_cell.angle_beta   90.00
_cell.angle_gamma   90.00
#
_symmetry.space_group_name_H-M   'P 1'
#
loop_
_entity.id
_entity.type
_entity.pdbx_description
1 polymer ?
#
loop_
_entity_poly.entity_id
_entity_poly.type
_entity_poly.pdbx_seq_one_letter_code
_entity_poly.pdbx_strand_id
1 'polypeptide(L)'
;ELKMGLDCGGKMGQFILVIINTVFLLMGLGLFIPGIVLQTNIDFVSDEIKPVLDQVSVTGIALGDVVKNLGIGFIIVGVFVFLVAVLGLMGACCKSKCLLTIYAIIVLLILLSQIVVVILWFTMQNQLNSVVKDELSTSLKNNFREDSLKGSNQLSNGWNYIFLTLKCCGVNAVTAGNAGDFANTPNWTKGSKKIPTSCCVGVTASNYTAPPTCTDNVAAGTYYTSGCYDALINKFDTSKYSSVFLGVGVTIIIIEILAFVSSILMCRGNYGEGNLA
;
A
#
# COMPACT_ATOMS: atom_id res chain seq x y z
N GLU A 1 -7.14 -19.88 48.52
CA GLU A 1 -7.31 -19.59 47.08
C GLU A 1 -8.63 -18.85 46.87
N LEU A 2 -8.60 -17.51 46.80
CA LEU A 2 -9.79 -16.71 46.51
C LEU A 2 -9.87 -16.52 44.99
N LYS A 3 -10.88 -17.12 44.37
CA LYS A 3 -11.23 -16.90 42.96
C LYS A 3 -11.64 -15.43 42.78
N MET A 4 -10.70 -14.61 42.33
CA MET A 4 -10.90 -13.26 41.82
C MET A 4 -11.81 -13.31 40.57
N GLY A 5 -13.09 -13.06 40.79
CA GLY A 5 -14.14 -13.14 39.79
C GLY A 5 -14.48 -11.76 39.24
N LEU A 6 -14.12 -11.53 37.98
CA LEU A 6 -14.50 -10.34 37.22
C LEU A 6 -16.04 -10.28 37.08
N ASP A 7 -16.64 -9.09 37.22
CA ASP A 7 -18.07 -8.86 37.00
C ASP A 7 -18.48 -9.21 35.55
N CYS A 8 -19.77 -9.44 35.29
CA CYS A 8 -20.31 -9.90 34.00
C CYS A 8 -19.82 -9.03 32.83
N GLY A 9 -19.82 -7.71 32.99
CA GLY A 9 -19.32 -6.77 31.98
C GLY A 9 -17.81 -6.86 31.73
N GLY A 10 -17.02 -7.14 32.77
CA GLY A 10 -15.58 -7.33 32.61
C GLY A 10 -15.23 -8.67 31.95
N LYS A 11 -15.96 -9.76 32.27
CA LYS A 11 -15.78 -11.05 31.59
C LYS A 11 -16.08 -10.96 30.09
N MET A 12 -17.15 -10.24 29.74
CA MET A 12 -17.48 -9.98 28.35
C MET A 12 -16.39 -9.15 27.65
N GLY A 13 -15.91 -8.07 28.29
CA GLY A 13 -14.79 -7.27 27.76
C GLY A 13 -13.50 -8.08 27.57
N GLN A 14 -13.18 -8.96 28.51
CA GLN A 14 -12.02 -9.86 28.41
C GLN A 14 -12.13 -10.80 27.21
N PHE A 15 -13.29 -11.42 27.01
CA PHE A 15 -13.52 -12.32 25.88
C PHE A 15 -13.38 -11.59 24.54
N ILE A 16 -13.98 -10.40 24.41
CA ILE A 16 -13.90 -9.57 23.20
C ILE A 16 -12.45 -9.16 22.92
N LEU A 17 -11.72 -8.66 23.92
CA LEU A 17 -10.32 -8.26 23.79
C LEU A 17 -9.42 -9.41 23.36
N VAL A 18 -9.61 -10.60 23.93
CA VAL A 18 -8.82 -11.78 23.57
C VAL A 18 -9.08 -12.15 22.10
N ILE A 19 -10.33 -12.15 21.65
CA ILE A 19 -10.66 -12.48 20.25
C ILE A 19 -10.05 -11.46 19.29
N ILE A 20 -10.30 -10.16 19.50
CA ILE A 20 -9.82 -9.10 18.60
C ILE A 20 -8.29 -9.14 18.51
N ASN A 21 -7.59 -9.20 19.65
CA ASN A 21 -6.13 -9.21 19.65
C ASN A 21 -5.56 -10.54 19.13
N THR A 22 -6.26 -11.66 19.25
CA THR A 22 -5.84 -12.91 18.59
C THR A 22 -5.91 -12.78 17.08
N VAL A 23 -6.99 -12.22 16.55
CA VAL A 23 -7.12 -11.95 15.10
C VAL A 23 -6.04 -10.99 14.62
N PHE A 24 -5.80 -9.89 15.34
CA PHE A 24 -4.74 -8.94 14.99
C PHE A 24 -3.33 -9.52 15.12
N LEU A 25 -3.10 -10.42 16.08
CA LEU A 25 -1.82 -11.12 16.19
C LEU A 25 -1.58 -12.00 14.96
N LEU A 26 -2.59 -12.76 14.51
CA LEU A 26 -2.51 -13.58 13.30
C LEU A 26 -2.32 -12.72 12.04
N MET A 27 -3.04 -11.60 11.92
CA MET A 27 -2.86 -10.65 10.82
C MET A 27 -1.45 -10.04 10.84
N GLY A 28 -0.94 -9.66 12.01
CA GLY A 28 0.40 -9.10 12.19
C GLY A 28 1.48 -10.09 11.73
N LEU A 29 1.37 -11.36 12.13
CA LEU A 29 2.25 -12.44 11.64
C LEU A 29 2.11 -12.65 10.12
N GLY A 30 0.88 -12.61 9.61
CA GLY A 30 0.56 -12.72 8.19
C GLY A 30 1.09 -11.57 7.33
N LEU A 31 1.43 -10.42 7.92
CA LEU A 31 2.10 -9.31 7.23
C LEU A 31 3.62 -9.36 7.41
N PHE A 32 4.06 -9.60 8.65
CA PHE A 32 5.46 -9.59 9.04
C PHE A 32 6.27 -10.73 8.37
N ILE A 33 5.74 -11.96 8.39
CA ILE A 33 6.46 -13.13 7.87
C ILE A 33 6.65 -13.02 6.36
N PRO A 34 5.62 -12.77 5.53
CA PRO A 34 5.82 -12.55 4.11
C PRO A 34 6.75 -11.36 3.85
N GLY A 35 6.67 -10.28 4.63
CA GLY A 35 7.59 -9.16 4.52
C GLY A 35 9.07 -9.55 4.65
N ILE A 36 9.42 -10.43 5.60
CA ILE A 36 10.78 -10.97 5.74
C ILE A 36 11.13 -11.88 4.56
N VAL A 37 10.21 -12.74 4.13
CA VAL A 37 10.43 -13.64 2.98
C VAL A 37 10.73 -12.83 1.72
N LEU A 38 9.99 -11.74 1.48
CA LEU A 38 10.22 -10.82 0.36
C LEU A 38 11.62 -10.18 0.38
N GLN A 39 12.25 -10.04 1.55
CA GLN A 39 13.60 -9.48 1.66
C GLN A 39 14.72 -10.53 1.57
N THR A 40 14.46 -11.76 1.98
CA THR A 40 15.50 -12.79 2.15
C THR A 40 15.59 -13.75 0.98
N ASN A 41 14.48 -14.02 0.29
CA ASN A 41 14.43 -14.96 -0.84
C ASN A 41 13.66 -14.37 -2.02
N ILE A 42 14.37 -13.71 -2.92
CA ILE A 42 13.79 -13.16 -4.17
C ILE A 42 13.34 -14.31 -5.11
N ASP A 43 13.92 -15.51 -4.95
CA ASP A 43 13.63 -16.67 -5.80
C ASP A 43 12.29 -17.37 -5.45
N PHE A 44 11.84 -17.29 -4.19
CA PHE A 44 10.53 -17.83 -3.79
C PHE A 44 9.36 -17.01 -4.36
N VAL A 45 9.59 -15.71 -4.57
CA VAL A 45 8.65 -14.77 -5.19
C VAL A 45 8.41 -15.12 -6.67
N SER A 46 9.40 -15.69 -7.37
CA SER A 46 9.30 -15.98 -8.80
C SER A 46 8.50 -17.24 -9.15
N ASP A 47 8.44 -18.25 -8.27
CA ASP A 47 7.83 -19.54 -8.62
C ASP A 47 6.35 -19.68 -8.17
N GLU A 48 5.94 -19.09 -7.04
CA GLU A 48 4.53 -19.17 -6.57
C GLU A 48 3.63 -18.01 -7.06
N ILE A 49 4.19 -16.83 -7.37
CA ILE A 49 3.39 -15.64 -7.74
C ILE A 49 3.11 -15.59 -9.25
N LYS A 50 3.84 -16.37 -10.04
CA LYS A 50 3.75 -16.46 -11.50
C LYS A 50 2.32 -16.60 -12.07
N PRO A 51 1.42 -17.46 -11.54
CA PRO A 51 0.06 -17.61 -12.08
C PRO A 51 -0.92 -16.49 -11.65
N VAL A 52 -0.69 -15.83 -10.51
CA VAL A 52 -1.49 -14.66 -10.08
C VAL A 52 -1.11 -13.42 -10.90
N LEU A 53 0.14 -13.38 -11.36
CA LEU A 53 0.70 -12.31 -12.21
C LEU A 53 0.30 -12.42 -13.69
N ASP A 54 -0.19 -13.56 -14.17
CA ASP A 54 -0.66 -13.70 -15.56
C ASP A 54 -1.97 -12.92 -15.83
N GLN A 55 -2.71 -12.52 -14.78
CA GLN A 55 -3.84 -11.59 -14.92
C GLN A 55 -3.45 -10.11 -14.79
N VAL A 56 -2.24 -9.83 -14.31
CA VAL A 56 -1.67 -8.50 -14.14
C VAL A 56 -0.25 -8.54 -14.71
N SER A 57 -0.15 -8.65 -16.04
CA SER A 57 1.12 -8.87 -16.76
C SER A 57 2.09 -7.71 -16.55
N VAL A 58 2.95 -7.83 -15.53
CA VAL A 58 4.03 -6.88 -15.20
C VAL A 58 5.33 -7.67 -15.05
N THR A 59 5.72 -8.39 -16.10
CA THR A 59 6.90 -9.26 -16.08
C THR A 59 8.14 -8.52 -16.57
N GLY A 60 8.72 -7.67 -15.72
CA GLY A 60 10.10 -7.18 -15.91
C GLY A 60 10.41 -5.78 -15.37
N ILE A 61 9.56 -5.22 -14.50
CA ILE A 61 10.10 -4.33 -13.46
C ILE A 61 11.26 -5.10 -12.84
N ALA A 62 12.34 -4.43 -12.43
CA ALA A 62 13.12 -5.01 -11.37
C ALA A 62 12.27 -4.93 -10.10
N LEU A 63 11.33 -5.86 -10.04
CA LEU A 63 10.29 -6.03 -9.06
C LEU A 63 10.94 -6.03 -7.68
N GLY A 64 12.19 -6.49 -7.60
CA GLY A 64 13.10 -6.38 -6.47
C GLY A 64 13.02 -5.06 -5.70
N ASP A 65 13.24 -3.89 -6.29
CA ASP A 65 13.32 -2.66 -5.48
C ASP A 65 11.94 -2.17 -5.00
N VAL A 66 10.90 -2.33 -5.81
CA VAL A 66 9.52 -2.00 -5.40
C VAL A 66 9.02 -3.01 -4.35
N VAL A 67 9.26 -4.30 -4.54
CA VAL A 67 8.92 -5.38 -3.61
C VAL A 67 9.73 -5.29 -2.34
N LYS A 68 11.00 -4.87 -2.40
CA LYS A 68 11.81 -4.60 -1.20
C LYS A 68 11.22 -3.45 -0.41
N ASN A 69 10.90 -2.32 -1.05
CA ASN A 69 10.30 -1.17 -0.35
C ASN A 69 8.92 -1.49 0.22
N LEU A 70 8.07 -2.22 -0.52
CA LEU A 70 6.79 -2.71 -0.03
C LEU A 70 6.96 -3.74 1.10
N GLY A 71 7.94 -4.63 0.98
CA GLY A 71 8.29 -5.63 1.98
C GLY A 71 8.74 -4.98 3.29
N ILE A 72 9.56 -3.93 3.23
CA ILE A 72 9.90 -3.09 4.40
C ILE A 72 8.63 -2.54 5.04
N GLY A 73 7.70 -2.01 4.24
CA GLY A 73 6.40 -1.53 4.74
C GLY A 73 5.60 -2.61 5.47
N PHE A 74 5.47 -3.81 4.88
CA PHE A 74 4.78 -4.94 5.51
C PHE A 74 5.44 -5.40 6.82
N ILE A 75 6.77 -5.37 6.90
CA ILE A 75 7.49 -5.65 8.14
C ILE A 75 7.14 -4.61 9.20
N ILE A 76 7.28 -3.31 8.90
CA ILE A 76 7.04 -2.24 9.87
C ILE A 76 5.61 -2.29 10.40
N VAL A 77 4.62 -2.35 9.50
CA VAL A 77 3.20 -2.41 9.88
C VAL A 77 2.89 -3.71 10.61
N GLY A 78 3.38 -4.85 10.11
CA GLY A 78 3.14 -6.17 10.70
C GLY A 78 3.69 -6.29 12.12
N VAL A 79 4.93 -5.81 12.35
CA VAL A 79 5.54 -5.78 13.69
C VAL A 79 4.77 -4.86 14.61
N PHE A 80 4.37 -3.66 14.15
CA PHE A 80 3.59 -2.74 14.96
C PHE A 80 2.25 -3.37 15.41
N VAL A 81 1.49 -3.95 14.47
CA VAL A 81 0.22 -4.64 14.76
C VAL A 81 0.44 -5.81 15.70
N PHE A 82 1.48 -6.62 15.48
CA PHE A 82 1.85 -7.74 16.36
C PHE A 82 2.13 -7.28 17.80
N LEU A 83 2.94 -6.23 17.99
CA LEU A 83 3.27 -5.72 19.32
C LEU A 83 2.03 -5.17 20.05
N VAL A 84 1.19 -4.40 19.36
CA VAL A 84 -0.07 -3.88 19.93
C VAL A 84 -1.00 -5.03 20.32
N ALA A 85 -1.10 -6.06 19.49
CA ALA A 85 -1.92 -7.24 19.77
C ALA A 85 -1.40 -8.04 20.97
N VAL A 86 -0.08 -8.24 21.09
CA VAL A 86 0.54 -8.89 22.25
C VAL A 86 0.29 -8.09 23.53
N LEU A 87 0.41 -6.77 23.49
CA LEU A 87 0.09 -5.90 24.63
C LEU A 87 -1.38 -6.03 25.06
N GLY A 88 -2.31 -6.04 24.10
CA GLY A 88 -3.74 -6.23 24.36
C GLY A 88 -4.05 -7.60 24.97
N LEU A 89 -3.43 -8.66 24.44
CA LEU A 89 -3.58 -10.03 24.93
C LEU A 89 -2.99 -10.19 26.35
N MET A 90 -1.78 -9.69 26.58
CA MET A 90 -1.14 -9.70 27.91
C MET A 90 -1.94 -8.85 28.91
N GLY A 91 -2.45 -7.69 28.51
CA GLY A 91 -3.32 -6.86 29.34
C GLY A 91 -4.59 -7.61 29.78
N ALA A 92 -5.23 -8.32 28.85
CA ALA A 92 -6.44 -9.09 29.11
C ALA A 92 -6.17 -10.38 29.93
N CYS A 93 -5.11 -11.14 29.60
CA CYS A 93 -4.78 -12.41 30.26
C CYS A 93 -4.15 -12.21 31.64
N CYS A 94 -3.22 -11.27 31.78
CA CYS A 94 -2.56 -10.97 33.06
C CYS A 94 -3.40 -10.06 33.96
N LYS A 95 -4.57 -9.59 33.49
CA LYS A 95 -5.44 -8.62 34.19
C LYS A 95 -4.67 -7.38 34.68
N SER A 96 -3.64 -6.95 33.96
CA SER A 96 -2.79 -5.83 34.36
C SER A 96 -3.39 -4.51 33.91
N LYS A 97 -3.80 -3.66 34.87
CA LYS A 97 -4.35 -2.32 34.60
C LYS A 97 -3.38 -1.41 33.85
N CYS A 98 -2.08 -1.54 34.14
CA CYS A 98 -1.05 -0.73 33.48
C CYS A 98 -0.98 -1.07 31.99
N LEU A 99 -0.86 -2.36 31.65
CA LEU A 99 -0.80 -2.81 30.25
C LEU A 99 -2.08 -2.47 29.49
N LEU A 100 -3.24 -2.64 30.13
CA LEU A 100 -4.52 -2.35 29.52
C LEU A 100 -4.75 -0.85 29.28
N THR A 101 -4.27 0.01 30.20
CA THR A 101 -4.28 1.46 30.02
C THR A 101 -3.37 1.89 28.87
N ILE A 102 -2.15 1.34 28.80
CA ILE A 102 -1.22 1.62 27.69
C ILE A 102 -1.84 1.21 26.36
N TYR A 103 -2.41 0.01 26.28
CA TYR A 103 -3.12 -0.48 25.10
C TYR A 103 -4.27 0.47 24.71
N ALA A 104 -5.12 0.88 25.66
CA ALA A 104 -6.23 1.78 25.40
C ALA A 104 -5.76 3.16 24.88
N ILE A 105 -4.66 3.69 25.40
CA ILE A 105 -4.05 4.95 24.90
C ILE A 105 -3.58 4.77 23.46
N ILE A 106 -2.89 3.66 23.14
CA ILE A 106 -2.42 3.39 21.78
C ILE A 106 -3.61 3.29 20.81
N VAL A 107 -4.64 2.50 21.16
CA VAL A 107 -5.85 2.37 20.33
C VAL A 107 -6.55 3.72 20.13
N LEU A 108 -6.63 4.55 21.17
CA LEU A 108 -7.21 5.90 21.07
C LEU A 108 -6.41 6.79 20.11
N LEU A 109 -5.07 6.75 20.18
CA LEU A 109 -4.22 7.53 19.26
C LEU A 109 -4.40 7.06 17.81
N ILE A 110 -4.52 5.76 17.58
CA ILE A 110 -4.80 5.20 16.25
C ILE A 110 -6.16 5.69 15.76
N LEU A 111 -7.21 5.62 16.57
CA LEU A 111 -8.55 6.08 16.22
C LEU A 111 -8.56 7.58 15.84
N LEU A 112 -7.89 8.42 16.62
CA LEU A 112 -7.76 9.84 16.31
C LEU A 112 -6.99 10.07 15.00
N SER A 113 -5.93 9.31 14.75
CA SER A 113 -5.17 9.40 13.49
C SER A 113 -6.03 9.02 12.28
N GLN A 114 -6.90 8.01 12.40
CA GLN A 114 -7.82 7.61 11.34
C GLN A 114 -8.81 8.70 10.99
N ILE A 115 -9.37 9.39 12.01
CA ILE A 115 -10.29 10.51 11.79
C ILE A 115 -9.57 11.62 11.00
N VAL A 116 -8.33 11.96 11.35
CA VAL A 116 -7.53 12.95 10.62
C VAL A 116 -7.32 12.52 9.16
N VAL A 117 -6.92 11.26 8.93
CA VAL A 117 -6.70 10.73 7.57
C VAL A 117 -7.98 10.80 6.74
N VAL A 118 -9.13 10.43 7.31
CA VAL A 118 -10.43 10.50 6.62
C VAL A 118 -10.78 11.94 6.26
N ILE A 119 -10.60 12.90 7.18
CA ILE A 119 -10.85 14.32 6.89
C ILE A 119 -9.94 14.82 5.76
N LEU A 120 -8.64 14.51 5.82
CA LEU A 120 -7.68 14.91 4.77
C LEU A 120 -8.04 14.30 3.42
N TRP A 121 -8.46 13.04 3.40
CA TRP A 121 -8.88 12.36 2.18
C TRP A 121 -10.04 13.09 1.49
N PHE A 122 -11.07 13.49 2.24
CA PHE A 122 -12.24 14.18 1.68
C PHE A 122 -12.00 15.67 1.38
N THR A 123 -11.19 16.36 2.18
CA THR A 123 -10.99 17.82 2.03
C THR A 123 -9.89 18.18 1.04
N MET A 124 -8.84 17.36 0.98
CA MET A 124 -7.63 17.64 0.20
C MET A 124 -7.44 16.67 -0.96
N GLN A 125 -8.47 15.93 -1.39
CA GLN A 125 -8.34 14.93 -2.45
C GLN A 125 -7.64 15.46 -3.71
N ASN A 126 -7.99 16.68 -4.15
CA ASN A 126 -7.38 17.30 -5.32
C ASN A 126 -5.89 17.64 -5.09
N GLN A 127 -5.54 18.10 -3.89
CA GLN A 127 -4.15 18.41 -3.54
C GLN A 127 -3.31 17.14 -3.34
N LEU A 128 -3.88 16.10 -2.74
CA LEU A 128 -3.25 14.78 -2.64
C LEU A 128 -3.00 14.21 -4.03
N ASN A 129 -3.97 14.34 -4.95
CA ASN A 129 -3.81 13.89 -6.32
C ASN A 129 -2.69 14.64 -7.04
N SER A 130 -2.60 15.96 -6.89
CA SER A 130 -1.51 16.74 -7.49
C SER A 130 -0.16 16.40 -6.89
N VAL A 131 -0.04 16.27 -5.56
CA VAL A 131 1.21 15.90 -4.88
C VAL A 131 1.69 14.53 -5.37
N VAL A 132 0.81 13.53 -5.44
CA VAL A 132 1.18 12.21 -5.95
C VAL A 132 1.59 12.27 -7.41
N LYS A 133 0.87 13.02 -8.25
CA LYS A 133 1.20 13.19 -9.66
C LYS A 133 2.56 13.89 -9.84
N ASP A 134 2.88 14.88 -9.02
CA ASP A 134 4.15 15.62 -9.03
C ASP A 134 5.32 14.75 -8.56
N GLU A 135 5.13 13.95 -7.51
CA GLU A 135 6.14 12.99 -7.04
C GLU A 135 6.43 11.91 -8.09
N LEU A 136 5.37 11.38 -8.73
CA LEU A 136 5.52 10.45 -9.84
C LEU A 136 6.25 11.08 -11.02
N SER A 137 5.89 12.32 -11.38
CA SER A 137 6.53 13.07 -12.48
C SER A 137 8.01 13.34 -12.17
N THR A 138 8.31 13.69 -10.91
CA THR A 138 9.66 13.91 -10.40
C THR A 138 10.46 12.61 -10.42
N SER A 139 9.86 11.50 -10.02
CA SER A 139 10.47 10.18 -10.10
C SER A 139 10.77 9.77 -11.54
N LEU A 140 9.83 9.97 -12.47
CA LEU A 140 10.06 9.71 -13.89
C LEU A 140 11.23 10.56 -14.42
N LYS A 141 11.18 11.88 -14.19
CA LYS A 141 12.23 12.83 -14.57
C LYS A 141 13.60 12.45 -14.01
N ASN A 142 13.65 12.09 -12.74
CA ASN A 142 14.90 11.86 -12.03
C ASN A 142 15.41 10.43 -12.12
N ASN A 143 14.61 9.44 -12.57
CA ASN A 143 15.04 8.04 -12.54
C ASN A 143 14.89 7.31 -13.88
N PHE A 144 14.16 7.86 -14.84
CA PHE A 144 14.11 7.29 -16.18
C PHE A 144 15.41 7.58 -16.94
N ARG A 145 16.04 6.53 -17.46
CA ARG A 145 17.39 6.52 -18.05
C ARG A 145 17.47 5.70 -19.34
N GLU A 146 16.73 4.60 -19.40
CA GLU A 146 16.86 3.60 -20.46
C GLU A 146 15.48 3.25 -21.06
N ASP A 147 15.39 3.23 -22.39
CA ASP A 147 14.24 2.70 -23.13
C ASP A 147 14.44 1.19 -23.40
N SER A 148 14.39 0.39 -22.33
CA SER A 148 14.55 -1.06 -22.34
C SER A 148 13.72 -1.70 -21.24
N LEU A 149 13.34 -2.96 -21.44
CA LEU A 149 12.64 -3.78 -20.42
C LEU A 149 13.59 -4.60 -19.55
N LYS A 150 14.86 -4.73 -19.95
CA LYS A 150 15.91 -5.48 -19.24
C LYS A 150 17.19 -4.65 -19.14
N GLY A 151 17.03 -3.33 -19.05
CA GLY A 151 18.14 -2.39 -18.88
C GLY A 151 18.78 -2.48 -17.49
N SER A 152 19.91 -1.81 -17.33
CA SER A 152 20.64 -1.78 -16.05
C SER A 152 19.89 -0.95 -15.00
N ASN A 153 19.18 0.08 -15.44
CA ASN A 153 18.34 0.91 -14.60
C ASN A 153 16.97 0.27 -14.34
N GLN A 154 16.84 -0.28 -13.14
CA GLN A 154 15.66 -0.94 -12.61
C GLN A 154 14.37 -0.10 -12.64
N LEU A 155 14.48 1.20 -12.31
CA LEU A 155 13.34 2.12 -12.30
C LEU A 155 12.84 2.44 -13.72
N SER A 156 13.75 2.50 -14.70
CA SER A 156 13.40 2.71 -16.11
C SER A 156 12.64 1.51 -16.67
N ASN A 157 13.10 0.29 -16.38
CA ASN A 157 12.38 -0.92 -16.72
C ASN A 157 10.97 -0.87 -16.10
N GLY A 158 10.87 -0.49 -14.81
CA GLY A 158 9.61 -0.28 -14.11
C GLY A 158 8.62 0.59 -14.87
N TRP A 159 9.04 1.79 -15.24
CA TRP A 159 8.24 2.73 -16.03
C TRP A 159 7.83 2.15 -17.40
N ASN A 160 8.75 1.50 -18.12
CA ASN A 160 8.45 0.88 -19.42
C ASN A 160 7.36 -0.20 -19.31
N TYR A 161 7.35 -0.98 -18.22
CA TYR A 161 6.26 -1.92 -17.96
C TYR A 161 4.94 -1.24 -17.63
N ILE A 162 4.96 -0.16 -16.85
CA ILE A 162 3.75 0.61 -16.55
C ILE A 162 3.12 1.13 -17.85
N PHE A 163 3.93 1.68 -18.76
CA PHE A 163 3.48 2.16 -20.07
C PHE A 163 2.78 1.05 -20.88
N LEU A 164 3.37 -0.15 -20.93
CA LEU A 164 2.80 -1.30 -21.63
C LEU A 164 1.52 -1.82 -20.97
N THR A 165 1.51 -1.96 -19.65
CA THR A 165 0.44 -2.65 -18.90
C THR A 165 -0.82 -1.80 -18.81
N LEU A 166 -0.65 -0.52 -18.48
CA LEU A 166 -1.76 0.42 -18.35
C LEU A 166 -2.15 1.04 -19.69
N LYS A 167 -1.38 0.78 -20.76
CA LYS A 167 -1.60 1.37 -22.09
C LYS A 167 -1.69 2.89 -22.00
N CYS A 168 -0.63 3.47 -21.45
CA CYS A 168 -0.50 4.90 -21.15
C CYS A 168 0.91 5.39 -21.52
N CYS A 169 1.10 6.70 -21.58
CA CYS A 169 2.42 7.28 -21.83
C CYS A 169 2.64 8.53 -20.98
N GLY A 170 3.78 8.56 -20.27
CA GLY A 170 4.08 9.61 -19.30
C GLY A 170 3.23 9.51 -18.03
N VAL A 171 3.59 10.25 -16.98
CA VAL A 171 2.72 10.44 -15.82
C VAL A 171 1.52 11.29 -16.22
N ASN A 172 1.80 12.36 -16.96
CA ASN A 172 0.86 13.24 -17.62
C ASN A 172 0.61 12.79 -19.06
N ALA A 173 -0.56 13.13 -19.59
CA ALA A 173 -0.95 12.79 -20.96
C ALA A 173 0.02 13.38 -21.99
N VAL A 174 0.39 12.57 -22.99
CA VAL A 174 1.23 12.98 -24.11
C VAL A 174 0.35 13.49 -25.26
N THR A 175 0.76 14.60 -25.89
CA THR A 175 0.07 15.22 -27.03
C THR A 175 0.92 15.14 -28.29
N ALA A 176 0.26 15.21 -29.46
CA ALA A 176 0.93 15.00 -30.75
C ALA A 176 2.10 15.98 -30.94
N GLY A 177 3.25 15.46 -31.33
CA GLY A 177 4.49 16.23 -31.51
C GLY A 177 5.21 16.66 -30.22
N ASN A 178 4.61 16.46 -29.04
CA ASN A 178 5.18 16.82 -27.74
C ASN A 178 5.66 15.57 -26.99
N ALA A 179 6.83 15.64 -26.37
CA ALA A 179 7.38 14.57 -25.55
C ALA A 179 6.77 14.49 -24.13
N GLY A 180 5.92 15.45 -23.73
CA GLY A 180 5.31 15.48 -22.39
C GLY A 180 6.38 15.49 -21.29
N ASP A 181 6.24 14.61 -20.30
CA ASP A 181 7.19 14.47 -19.20
C ASP A 181 8.62 14.10 -19.66
N PHE A 182 8.73 13.42 -20.81
CA PHE A 182 10.03 13.01 -21.37
C PHE A 182 10.81 14.20 -21.95
N ALA A 183 10.15 15.33 -22.24
CA ALA A 183 10.83 16.58 -22.62
C ALA A 183 11.76 17.08 -21.51
N ASN A 184 11.32 16.91 -20.26
CA ASN A 184 11.99 17.41 -19.05
C ASN A 184 12.79 16.32 -18.32
N THR A 185 13.02 15.18 -18.97
CA THR A 185 13.84 14.08 -18.46
C THR A 185 15.23 14.20 -19.10
N PRO A 186 16.25 14.78 -18.43
CA PRO A 186 17.52 15.11 -19.08
C PRO A 186 18.45 13.90 -19.24
N ASN A 187 18.33 12.91 -18.36
CA ASN A 187 19.33 11.87 -18.19
C ASN A 187 19.00 10.57 -18.93
N TRP A 188 17.92 10.53 -19.72
CA TRP A 188 17.57 9.33 -20.48
C TRP A 188 18.19 9.32 -21.88
N THR A 189 18.63 8.13 -22.27
CA THR A 189 19.30 7.90 -23.55
C THR A 189 18.26 7.83 -24.65
N LYS A 190 17.86 8.99 -25.15
CA LYS A 190 16.71 9.12 -26.07
C LYS A 190 17.06 8.95 -27.55
N GLY A 191 18.31 9.18 -27.97
CA GLY A 191 18.66 9.20 -29.39
C GLY A 191 17.77 10.22 -30.16
N SER A 192 17.12 9.78 -31.22
CA SER A 192 16.09 10.55 -31.96
C SER A 192 14.68 10.48 -31.34
N LYS A 193 14.47 9.61 -30.35
CA LYS A 193 13.16 9.38 -29.74
C LYS A 193 12.75 10.55 -28.84
N LYS A 194 11.49 10.95 -28.96
CA LYS A 194 10.81 11.90 -28.07
C LYS A 194 10.08 11.19 -26.93
N ILE A 195 9.57 9.99 -27.19
CA ILE A 195 8.88 9.14 -26.20
C ILE A 195 9.44 7.70 -26.23
N PRO A 196 9.34 6.93 -25.14
CA PRO A 196 9.81 5.55 -25.09
C PRO A 196 9.07 4.61 -26.04
N THR A 197 9.70 3.50 -26.40
CA THR A 197 9.13 2.45 -27.26
C THR A 197 7.88 1.85 -26.63
N SER A 198 7.87 1.67 -25.32
CA SER A 198 6.73 1.13 -24.55
C SER A 198 5.46 2.00 -24.59
N CYS A 199 5.55 3.27 -25.00
CA CYS A 199 4.38 4.14 -25.17
C CYS A 199 3.61 3.88 -26.46
N CYS A 200 4.21 3.16 -27.40
CA CYS A 200 3.67 2.98 -28.74
C CYS A 200 2.62 1.87 -28.79
N VAL A 201 1.58 2.09 -29.60
CA VAL A 201 0.51 1.11 -29.79
C VAL A 201 1.08 -0.13 -30.50
N GLY A 202 0.75 -1.31 -29.99
CA GLY A 202 1.17 -2.59 -30.58
C GLY A 202 2.52 -3.11 -30.10
N VAL A 203 3.23 -2.35 -29.25
CA VAL A 203 4.45 -2.82 -28.58
C VAL A 203 4.08 -3.77 -27.44
N THR A 204 4.88 -4.82 -27.27
CA THR A 204 4.67 -5.85 -26.23
C THR A 204 5.99 -6.22 -25.57
N ALA A 205 5.94 -6.90 -24.43
CA ALA A 205 7.15 -7.38 -23.76
C ALA A 205 7.96 -8.37 -24.61
N SER A 206 7.30 -9.15 -25.48
CA SER A 206 7.92 -10.07 -26.44
C SER A 206 8.46 -9.39 -27.69
N ASN A 207 7.88 -8.26 -28.09
CA ASN A 207 8.30 -7.50 -29.27
C ASN A 207 8.42 -6.01 -28.91
N TYR A 208 9.62 -5.63 -28.44
CA TYR A 208 9.95 -4.29 -28.01
C TYR A 208 10.52 -3.44 -29.15
N THR A 209 9.75 -3.29 -30.22
CA THR A 209 10.12 -2.45 -31.37
C THR A 209 8.99 -1.52 -31.75
N ALA A 210 9.30 -0.25 -32.03
CA ALA A 210 8.34 0.76 -32.43
C ALA A 210 8.81 1.50 -33.68
N PRO A 211 7.87 1.94 -34.56
CA PRO A 211 8.23 2.74 -35.71
C PRO A 211 8.63 4.18 -35.31
N PRO A 212 9.51 4.85 -36.08
CA PRO A 212 9.88 6.25 -35.85
C PRO A 212 8.69 7.22 -35.88
N THR A 213 7.61 6.85 -36.58
CA THR A 213 6.35 7.62 -36.58
C THR A 213 5.76 7.76 -35.18
N CYS A 214 5.97 6.78 -34.30
CA CYS A 214 5.58 6.85 -32.90
C CYS A 214 6.63 7.55 -32.05
N THR A 215 7.87 7.03 -32.02
CA THR A 215 8.86 7.47 -31.03
C THR A 215 9.41 8.86 -31.32
N ASP A 216 9.66 9.18 -32.59
CA ASP A 216 10.41 10.38 -33.00
C ASP A 216 9.47 11.51 -33.41
N ASN A 217 8.42 11.15 -34.17
CA ASN A 217 7.43 12.10 -34.66
C ASN A 217 6.26 12.31 -33.70
N VAL A 218 5.96 11.33 -32.83
CA VAL A 218 4.79 11.34 -31.92
C VAL A 218 3.52 11.62 -32.72
N ALA A 219 3.31 10.85 -33.79
CA ALA A 219 2.17 11.00 -34.68
C ALA A 219 0.88 10.54 -34.00
N ALA A 220 -0.20 11.30 -34.15
CA ALA A 220 -1.49 10.96 -33.56
C ALA A 220 -1.93 9.55 -33.96
N GLY A 221 -2.46 8.78 -33.00
CA GLY A 221 -2.93 7.41 -33.20
C GLY A 221 -1.83 6.32 -33.16
N THR A 222 -0.55 6.69 -33.01
CA THR A 222 0.56 5.71 -32.93
C THR A 222 1.04 5.42 -31.50
N TYR A 223 0.57 6.19 -30.53
CA TYR A 223 0.95 6.10 -29.11
C TYR A 223 -0.27 6.20 -28.20
N TYR A 224 -0.13 5.77 -26.95
CA TYR A 224 -1.18 5.89 -25.94
C TYR A 224 -1.27 7.34 -25.41
N THR A 225 -2.42 7.98 -25.59
CA THR A 225 -2.61 9.41 -25.25
C THR A 225 -2.87 9.66 -23.77
N SER A 226 -3.31 8.65 -23.02
CA SER A 226 -3.61 8.78 -21.60
C SER A 226 -2.34 8.84 -20.77
N GLY A 227 -2.29 9.74 -19.78
CA GLY A 227 -1.26 9.73 -18.75
C GLY A 227 -1.44 8.53 -17.81
N CYS A 228 -0.34 7.97 -17.33
CA CYS A 228 -0.37 6.75 -16.53
C CYS A 228 -1.00 6.93 -15.16
N TYR A 229 -0.92 8.11 -14.57
CA TYR A 229 -1.62 8.39 -13.32
C TYR A 229 -3.14 8.29 -13.50
N ASP A 230 -3.66 8.94 -14.55
CA ASP A 230 -5.09 8.94 -14.85
C ASP A 230 -5.56 7.54 -15.30
N ALA A 231 -4.75 6.84 -16.10
CA ALA A 231 -5.01 5.46 -16.51
C ALA A 231 -5.05 4.50 -15.31
N LEU A 232 -4.13 4.67 -14.34
CA LEU A 232 -4.08 3.89 -13.11
C LEU A 232 -5.35 4.09 -12.28
N ILE A 233 -5.73 5.33 -12.01
CA ILE A 233 -6.93 5.64 -11.20
C ILE A 233 -8.20 5.14 -11.89
N ASN A 234 -8.30 5.30 -13.21
CA ASN A 234 -9.45 4.80 -13.97
C ASN A 234 -9.50 3.26 -14.00
N LYS A 235 -8.34 2.58 -14.01
CA LYS A 235 -8.25 1.12 -13.90
C LYS A 235 -8.60 0.60 -12.51
N PHE A 236 -8.25 1.35 -11.47
CA PHE A 236 -8.66 1.11 -10.09
C PHE A 236 -10.10 1.54 -9.81
N ASP A 237 -10.94 1.52 -10.86
CA ASP A 237 -12.39 1.72 -10.88
C ASP A 237 -12.89 2.36 -9.60
N THR A 238 -12.71 3.68 -9.51
CA THR A 238 -13.00 4.51 -8.32
C THR A 238 -14.38 4.24 -7.76
N SER A 239 -15.31 3.68 -8.54
CA SER A 239 -16.63 3.27 -8.10
C SER A 239 -16.63 1.99 -7.24
N LYS A 240 -15.87 0.94 -7.62
CA LYS A 240 -15.89 -0.37 -6.95
C LYS A 240 -14.93 -0.42 -5.78
N TYR A 241 -13.67 -0.04 -6.00
CA TYR A 241 -12.65 -0.20 -4.98
C TYR A 241 -12.77 0.85 -3.87
N SER A 242 -13.24 2.07 -4.18
CA SER A 242 -13.51 3.09 -3.16
C SER A 242 -14.52 2.60 -2.11
N SER A 243 -15.56 1.87 -2.54
CA SER A 243 -16.55 1.30 -1.60
C SER A 243 -15.94 0.25 -0.66
N VAL A 244 -15.01 -0.57 -1.16
CA VAL A 244 -14.30 -1.58 -0.38
C VAL A 244 -13.37 -0.92 0.64
N PHE A 245 -12.56 0.07 0.22
CA PHE A 245 -11.66 0.78 1.13
C PHE A 245 -12.42 1.51 2.24
N LEU A 246 -13.53 2.17 1.90
CA LEU A 246 -14.42 2.79 2.90
C LEU A 246 -14.99 1.75 3.86
N GLY A 247 -15.45 0.60 3.37
CA GLY A 247 -15.99 -0.48 4.20
C GLY A 247 -14.95 -1.05 5.18
N VAL A 248 -13.71 -1.27 4.71
CA VAL A 248 -12.60 -1.72 5.57
C VAL A 248 -12.30 -0.67 6.64
N GLY A 249 -12.20 0.61 6.27
CA GLY A 249 -11.94 1.71 7.21
C GLY A 249 -13.00 1.80 8.32
N VAL A 250 -14.29 1.75 7.96
CA VAL A 250 -15.39 1.76 8.94
C VAL A 250 -15.34 0.55 9.86
N THR A 251 -15.02 -0.63 9.32
CA THR A 251 -14.88 -1.86 10.11
C THR A 251 -13.76 -1.75 11.15
N ILE A 252 -12.62 -1.18 10.75
CA ILE A 252 -11.48 -0.96 11.65
C ILE A 252 -11.88 0.00 12.79
N ILE A 253 -12.54 1.12 12.48
CA ILE A 253 -13.03 2.08 13.48
C ILE A 253 -13.95 1.40 14.50
N ILE A 254 -14.89 0.56 14.03
CA ILE A 254 -15.81 -0.18 14.92
C ILE A 254 -15.03 -1.12 15.84
N ILE A 255 -14.07 -1.88 15.29
CA ILE A 255 -13.24 -2.80 16.08
C ILE A 255 -12.41 -2.05 17.13
N GLU A 256 -11.84 -0.90 16.78
CA GLU A 256 -11.08 -0.06 17.72
C GLU A 256 -11.95 0.50 18.84
N ILE A 257 -13.16 0.96 18.53
CA ILE A 257 -14.13 1.40 19.56
C ILE A 257 -14.47 0.24 20.49
N LEU A 258 -14.73 -0.96 19.95
CA LEU A 258 -15.01 -2.15 20.76
C LEU A 258 -13.82 -2.53 21.65
N ALA A 259 -12.60 -2.48 21.13
CA ALA A 259 -11.37 -2.75 21.88
C ALA A 259 -11.14 -1.71 23.00
N PHE A 260 -11.35 -0.43 22.70
CA PHE A 260 -11.22 0.66 23.66
C PHE A 260 -12.25 0.56 24.79
N VAL A 261 -13.53 0.39 24.46
CA VAL A 261 -14.61 0.22 25.45
C VAL A 261 -14.36 -1.03 26.31
N SER A 262 -13.98 -2.15 25.68
CA SER A 262 -13.66 -3.39 26.41
C SER A 262 -12.49 -3.20 27.38
N SER A 263 -11.48 -2.41 26.99
CA SER A 263 -10.34 -2.07 27.85
C SER A 263 -10.78 -1.27 29.07
N ILE A 264 -11.68 -0.31 28.90
CA ILE A 264 -12.24 0.47 30.01
C ILE A 264 -13.07 -0.42 30.94
N LEU A 265 -13.94 -1.27 30.39
CA LEU A 265 -14.78 -2.18 31.17
C LEU A 265 -13.93 -3.12 32.05
N MET A 266 -12.86 -3.68 31.50
CA MET A 266 -11.91 -4.50 32.25
C MET A 266 -11.12 -3.70 33.29
N CYS A 267 -10.65 -2.48 32.95
CA CYS A 267 -9.98 -1.60 33.92
C CYS A 267 -10.88 -1.26 35.12
N ARG A 268 -12.18 -1.01 34.88
CA ARG A 268 -13.18 -0.73 35.92
C ARG A 268 -13.54 -1.96 36.74
N GLY A 269 -13.69 -3.12 36.10
CA GLY A 269 -13.91 -4.40 36.78
C GLY A 269 -12.80 -4.73 37.77
N ASN A 270 -11.55 -4.44 37.42
CA ASN A 270 -10.40 -4.63 38.32
C ASN A 270 -10.34 -3.59 39.47
N TYR A 271 -11.11 -2.50 39.44
CA TYR A 271 -11.15 -1.50 40.53
C TYR A 271 -12.01 -1.99 41.71
N GLY A 272 -13.02 -2.84 41.45
CA GLY A 272 -13.84 -3.46 42.50
C GLY A 272 -13.08 -4.46 43.38
N GLU A 273 -12.02 -5.08 42.86
CA GLU A 273 -11.21 -6.07 43.60
C GLU A 273 -10.10 -5.44 44.47
N GLY A 274 -9.73 -4.18 44.23
CA GLY A 274 -8.65 -3.49 44.94
C GLY A 274 -9.08 -2.62 46.14
N ASN A 275 -10.38 -2.42 46.33
CA ASN A 275 -10.96 -1.62 47.44
C ASN A 275 -11.51 -2.48 48.58
N LEU A 276 -11.20 -3.79 48.57
CA LEU A 276 -11.57 -4.78 49.60
C LEU A 276 -10.34 -5.41 50.27
N ALA A 277 -9.16 -4.83 50.08
CA ALA A 277 -7.92 -5.19 50.77
C ALA A 277 -7.57 -4.14 51.83
#